data_AF-A0A960VJ20-F1
#
_entry.id   AF-A0A960VJ20-F1
#
_cell.length_a   1.000
_cell.length_b   1.000
_cell.length_c   1.000
_cell.angle_alpha   90.00
_cell.angle_beta   90.00
_cell.angle_gamma   90.00
#
_symmetry.space_group_name_H-M   'P 1'
#
loop_
_entity.id
_entity.type
_entity.pdbx_description
1 polymer ?
#
loop_
_entity_poly.entity_id
_entity_poly.type
_entity_poly.pdbx_seq_one_letter_code
_entity_poly.pdbx_strand_id
1 'polypeptide(L)'
;LSEATKRIYDIIEYDNYQGHLYAMYLLAQFREPKSYPLLIELISFPGEIPHAILGDVLTEDLSRILASVCDYNLEPIKKLIETPHLNEYVRGAAQTAIVILVGSSLLPRSYAIDYFGSLFNGKLERCPSFAWDNLISSCCDLYPDELLLEIHQVFKENLVDPTFISFEDVKAILNEKKESHLFRLHQTAELIDDTVTEMEKWLPSSPSILSD
;
A
#
# COMPACT_ATOMS: atom_id res chain seq x y z
N LEU A 1 -0.94 13.22 14.21
CA LEU A 1 0.06 12.12 14.11
C LEU A 1 1.08 12.14 15.25
N SER A 2 1.84 13.22 15.49
CA SER A 2 2.84 13.24 16.60
C SER A 2 2.29 12.84 17.98
N GLU A 3 1.07 13.26 18.32
CA GLU A 3 0.42 12.85 19.57
C GLU A 3 0.06 11.35 19.58
N ALA A 4 -0.36 10.81 18.43
CA ALA A 4 -0.70 9.40 18.29
C ALA A 4 0.53 8.51 18.50
N THR A 5 1.68 8.91 17.95
CA THR A 5 2.95 8.21 18.17
C THR A 5 3.32 8.13 19.67
N LYS A 6 3.06 9.20 20.44
CA LYS A 6 3.38 9.25 21.88
C LYS A 6 2.39 8.47 22.75
N ARG A 7 1.19 8.22 22.26
CA ARG A 7 0.06 7.65 23.01
C ARG A 7 -0.40 6.32 22.45
N ILE A 8 0.53 5.55 21.87
CA ILE A 8 0.18 4.34 21.12
C ILE A 8 -0.55 3.30 21.98
N TYR A 9 -0.12 3.13 23.24
CA TYR A 9 -0.77 2.21 24.17
C TYR A 9 -2.16 2.67 24.59
N ASP A 10 -2.36 3.99 24.78
CA ASP A 10 -3.70 4.54 25.06
C ASP A 10 -4.66 4.31 23.88
N ILE A 11 -4.18 4.46 22.64
CA ILE A 11 -5.00 4.25 21.45
C ILE A 11 -5.46 2.79 21.36
N ILE A 12 -4.53 1.87 21.62
CA ILE A 12 -4.81 0.43 21.60
C ILE A 12 -5.75 0.02 22.75
N GLU A 13 -5.59 0.61 23.94
CA GLU A 13 -6.38 0.27 25.13
C GLU A 13 -7.78 0.91 25.10
N TYR A 14 -7.89 2.12 24.53
CA TYR A 14 -9.13 2.88 24.44
C TYR A 14 -9.59 2.96 22.98
N ASP A 15 -10.13 1.85 22.46
CA ASP A 15 -10.66 1.60 21.10
C ASP A 15 -11.66 2.66 20.55
N ASN A 16 -12.08 3.62 21.38
CA ASN A 16 -12.99 4.69 20.99
C ASN A 16 -12.30 5.96 20.42
N TYR A 17 -10.97 6.08 20.51
CA TYR A 17 -10.26 7.24 19.96
C TYR A 17 -9.66 6.95 18.58
N GLN A 18 -10.38 7.34 17.52
CA GLN A 18 -9.95 7.19 16.13
C GLN A 18 -9.38 8.46 15.51
N GLY A 19 -9.15 9.53 16.30
CA GLY A 19 -8.75 10.86 15.81
C GLY A 19 -7.50 10.88 14.92
N HIS A 20 -6.58 9.93 15.12
CA HIS A 20 -5.40 9.76 14.28
C HIS A 20 -5.75 9.30 12.86
N LEU A 21 -6.76 8.44 12.68
CA LEU A 21 -7.23 8.00 11.38
C LEU A 21 -7.80 9.19 10.61
N TYR A 22 -8.67 9.99 11.24
CA TYR A 22 -9.19 11.23 10.62
C TYR A 22 -8.06 12.17 10.19
N ALA A 23 -7.03 12.32 11.04
CA ALA A 23 -5.88 13.12 10.69
C ALA A 23 -5.11 12.55 9.49
N MET A 24 -4.99 11.22 9.34
CA MET A 24 -4.32 10.60 8.20
C MET A 24 -5.01 10.95 6.88
N TYR A 25 -6.34 10.81 6.79
CA TYR A 25 -7.09 11.17 5.57
C TYR A 25 -6.99 12.66 5.25
N LEU A 26 -7.19 13.54 6.25
CA LEU A 26 -7.10 14.99 6.03
C LEU A 26 -5.70 15.41 5.56
N LEU A 27 -4.64 14.88 6.19
CA LEU A 27 -3.26 15.19 5.80
C LEU A 27 -2.93 14.63 4.40
N ALA A 28 -3.47 13.46 4.06
CA ALA A 28 -3.39 12.91 2.73
C ALA A 28 -4.11 13.82 1.72
N GLN A 29 -5.35 14.22 1.97
CA GLN A 29 -6.12 15.15 1.12
C GLN A 29 -5.40 16.47 0.87
N PHE A 30 -4.82 17.07 1.90
CA PHE A 30 -4.06 18.31 1.75
C PHE A 30 -2.63 18.10 1.22
N ARG A 31 -2.21 16.85 0.97
CA ARG A 31 -0.87 16.49 0.52
C ARG A 31 0.22 17.08 1.42
N GLU A 32 -0.01 17.12 2.75
CA GLU A 32 0.84 17.83 3.69
C GLU A 32 2.18 17.10 3.91
N PRO A 33 3.32 17.58 3.37
CA PRO A 33 4.56 16.81 3.38
C PRO A 33 5.16 16.63 4.78
N LYS A 34 4.86 17.55 5.72
CA LYS A 34 5.32 17.42 7.12
C LYS A 34 4.66 16.26 7.85
N SER A 35 3.54 15.73 7.32
CA SER A 35 2.91 14.54 7.86
C SER A 35 3.70 13.27 7.56
N TYR A 36 4.44 13.25 6.46
CA TYR A 36 5.10 12.05 5.97
C TYR A 36 6.05 11.39 6.99
N PRO A 37 7.02 12.09 7.60
CA PRO A 37 7.89 11.47 8.60
C PRO A 37 7.11 10.95 9.83
N LEU A 38 6.01 11.61 10.21
CA LEU A 38 5.18 11.19 11.34
C LEU A 38 4.36 9.94 10.99
N LEU A 39 3.85 9.84 9.76
CA LEU A 39 3.18 8.65 9.27
C LEU A 39 4.14 7.46 9.20
N ILE A 40 5.35 7.68 8.65
CA ILE A 40 6.40 6.65 8.58
C ILE A 40 6.74 6.15 9.99
N GLU A 41 6.93 7.04 10.97
CA GLU A 41 7.19 6.66 12.35
C GLU A 41 6.05 5.79 12.92
N LEU A 42 4.81 6.20 12.71
CA LEU A 42 3.61 5.53 13.22
C LEU A 42 3.45 4.10 12.67
N ILE A 43 3.66 3.90 11.38
CA ILE A 43 3.51 2.57 10.74
C ILE A 43 4.77 1.70 10.83
N SER A 44 5.89 2.25 11.31
CA SER A 44 7.15 1.50 11.52
C SER A 44 7.26 0.86 12.90
N PHE A 45 6.23 0.95 13.75
CA PHE A 45 6.22 0.26 15.03
C PHE A 45 6.31 -1.27 14.82
N PRO A 46 7.00 -1.99 15.73
CA PRO A 46 7.25 -3.41 15.56
C PRO A 46 5.99 -4.27 15.77
N GLY A 47 5.97 -5.44 15.14
CA GLY A 47 4.93 -6.46 15.32
C GLY A 47 3.55 -6.02 14.83
N GLU A 48 2.53 -6.34 15.61
CA GLU A 48 1.12 -6.07 15.27
C GLU A 48 0.64 -4.67 15.64
N ILE A 49 1.53 -3.82 16.15
CA ILE A 49 1.14 -2.45 16.54
C ILE A 49 0.50 -1.70 15.37
N PRO A 50 1.07 -1.65 14.14
CA PRO A 50 0.44 -0.99 13.01
C PRO A 50 -0.99 -1.50 12.73
N HIS A 51 -1.22 -2.80 12.84
CA HIS A 51 -2.57 -3.36 12.68
C HIS A 51 -3.51 -2.91 13.80
N ALA A 52 -3.06 -2.95 15.05
CA ALA A 52 -3.86 -2.52 16.20
C ALA A 52 -4.25 -1.03 16.16
N ILE A 53 -3.42 -0.17 15.53
CA ILE A 53 -3.71 1.27 15.46
C ILE A 53 -4.44 1.71 14.19
N LEU A 54 -4.22 1.03 13.06
CA LEU A 54 -4.84 1.39 11.78
C LEU A 54 -6.10 0.57 11.48
N GLY A 55 -6.23 -0.63 12.04
CA GLY A 55 -7.29 -1.56 11.67
C GLY A 55 -7.32 -1.78 10.17
N ASP A 56 -8.50 -1.66 9.57
CA ASP A 56 -8.73 -1.87 8.14
C ASP A 56 -7.98 -0.85 7.25
N VAL A 57 -7.68 0.36 7.77
CA VAL A 57 -6.88 1.36 7.04
C VAL A 57 -5.54 0.79 6.59
N LEU A 58 -4.95 -0.11 7.38
CA LEU A 58 -3.66 -0.71 7.08
C LEU A 58 -3.67 -1.40 5.70
N THR A 59 -4.76 -2.09 5.39
CA THR A 59 -4.89 -2.89 4.16
C THR A 59 -5.70 -2.19 3.07
N GLU A 60 -6.63 -1.30 3.44
CA GLU A 60 -7.54 -0.67 2.49
C GLU A 60 -7.02 0.65 1.91
N ASP A 61 -6.46 1.54 2.74
CA ASP A 61 -6.18 2.93 2.33
C ASP A 61 -4.75 3.41 2.60
N LEU A 62 -3.94 2.67 3.37
CA LEU A 62 -2.59 3.10 3.72
C LEU A 62 -1.73 3.36 2.48
N SER A 63 -1.91 2.59 1.41
CA SER A 63 -1.19 2.77 0.14
C SER A 63 -1.50 4.13 -0.51
N ARG A 64 -2.78 4.52 -0.55
CA ARG A 64 -3.25 5.82 -1.07
C ARG A 64 -2.81 6.97 -0.19
N ILE A 65 -2.85 6.79 1.13
CA ILE A 65 -2.37 7.78 2.10
C ILE A 65 -0.86 8.01 1.92
N LEU A 66 -0.06 6.94 1.84
CA LEU A 66 1.39 7.02 1.59
C LEU A 66 1.70 7.73 0.27
N ALA A 67 1.04 7.35 -0.82
CA ALA A 67 1.21 7.97 -2.13
C ALA A 67 0.84 9.47 -2.10
N SER A 68 -0.16 9.84 -1.30
CA SER A 68 -0.61 11.23 -1.17
C SER A 68 0.38 12.11 -0.41
N VAL A 69 1.07 11.59 0.61
CA VAL A 69 1.93 12.43 1.47
C VAL A 69 3.42 12.33 1.16
N CYS A 70 3.86 11.43 0.28
CA CYS A 70 5.29 11.17 0.08
C CYS A 70 6.07 12.32 -0.58
N ASP A 71 5.38 13.28 -1.20
CA ASP A 71 5.98 14.48 -1.83
C ASP A 71 7.20 14.14 -2.72
N TYR A 72 7.03 13.17 -3.61
CA TYR A 72 8.06 12.62 -4.51
C TYR A 72 9.31 12.01 -3.84
N ASN A 73 9.39 12.01 -2.51
CA ASN A 73 10.46 11.37 -1.76
C ASN A 73 10.12 9.90 -1.49
N LEU A 74 10.62 9.01 -2.34
CA LEU A 74 10.38 7.57 -2.21
C LEU A 74 11.24 6.87 -1.16
N GLU A 75 12.29 7.51 -0.64
CA GLU A 75 13.25 6.81 0.22
C GLU A 75 12.62 6.20 1.49
N PRO A 76 11.68 6.86 2.20
CA PRO A 76 11.00 6.23 3.32
C PRO A 76 10.10 5.06 2.89
N ILE A 77 9.38 5.16 1.77
CA ILE A 77 8.60 4.04 1.19
C ILE A 77 9.51 2.85 0.89
N LYS A 78 10.67 3.08 0.24
CA LYS A 78 11.61 1.99 -0.06
C LYS A 78 12.11 1.33 1.21
N LYS A 79 12.47 2.13 2.22
CA LYS A 79 12.92 1.61 3.52
C LYS A 79 11.86 0.75 4.20
N LEU A 80 10.57 1.09 4.10
CA LEU A 80 9.50 0.24 4.62
C LEU A 80 9.54 -1.13 3.94
N ILE A 81 9.54 -1.16 2.60
CA ILE A 81 9.52 -2.40 1.80
C ILE A 81 10.71 -3.30 2.12
N GLU A 82 11.91 -2.71 2.16
CA GLU A 82 13.20 -3.39 2.32
C GLU A 82 13.48 -3.85 3.77
N THR A 83 12.71 -3.41 4.77
CA THR A 83 12.94 -3.78 6.18
C THR A 83 12.19 -5.07 6.54
N PRO A 84 12.87 -6.22 6.75
CA PRO A 84 12.18 -7.52 6.82
C PRO A 84 11.29 -7.70 8.06
N HIS A 85 11.65 -7.07 9.18
CA HIS A 85 10.93 -7.20 10.45
C HIS A 85 9.71 -6.27 10.60
N LEU A 86 9.44 -5.41 9.62
CA LEU A 86 8.21 -4.61 9.64
C LEU A 86 7.00 -5.46 9.27
N ASN A 87 5.84 -5.05 9.78
CA ASN A 87 4.56 -5.68 9.47
C ASN A 87 4.38 -5.81 7.95
N GLU A 88 4.03 -7.01 7.49
CA GLU A 88 4.03 -7.35 6.07
C GLU A 88 2.98 -6.58 5.26
N TYR A 89 1.86 -6.18 5.89
CA TYR A 89 0.85 -5.34 5.26
C TYR A 89 1.34 -3.89 5.07
N VAL A 90 2.16 -3.37 5.99
CA VAL A 90 2.83 -2.06 5.79
C VAL A 90 3.76 -2.13 4.58
N ARG A 91 4.52 -3.24 4.46
CA ARG A 91 5.45 -3.47 3.34
C ARG A 91 4.70 -3.59 2.02
N GLY A 92 3.59 -4.32 1.99
CA GLY A 92 2.69 -4.43 0.84
C GLY A 92 2.08 -3.08 0.46
N ALA A 93 1.49 -2.36 1.42
CA ALA A 93 0.92 -1.03 1.18
C ALA A 93 1.95 -0.04 0.61
N ALA A 94 3.21 -0.13 1.03
CA ALA A 94 4.30 0.69 0.48
C ALA A 94 4.64 0.34 -0.98
N GLN A 95 4.57 -0.94 -1.39
CA GLN A 95 4.71 -1.34 -2.80
C GLN A 95 3.52 -0.83 -3.63
N THR A 96 2.29 -0.98 -3.12
CA THR A 96 1.08 -0.50 -3.79
C THR A 96 1.05 1.02 -3.90
N ALA A 97 1.63 1.75 -2.93
CA ALA A 97 1.82 3.20 -3.03
C ALA A 97 2.65 3.59 -4.27
N ILE A 98 3.69 2.82 -4.62
CA ILE A 98 4.47 3.05 -5.85
C ILE A 98 3.60 2.83 -7.10
N VAL A 99 2.75 1.79 -7.10
CA VAL A 99 1.79 1.52 -8.19
C VAL A 99 0.83 2.70 -8.36
N ILE A 100 0.27 3.22 -7.25
CA ILE A 100 -0.62 4.39 -7.26
C ILE A 100 0.10 5.62 -7.83
N LEU A 101 1.35 5.88 -7.43
CA LEU A 101 2.12 6.99 -7.99
C LEU A 101 2.33 6.86 -9.51
N VAL A 102 2.53 5.64 -10.03
CA VAL A 102 2.58 5.40 -11.48
C VAL A 102 1.22 5.65 -12.13
N GLY A 103 0.15 5.08 -11.58
CA GLY A 103 -1.20 5.26 -12.11
C GLY A 103 -1.68 6.71 -12.07
N SER A 104 -1.29 7.47 -11.05
CA SER A 104 -1.56 8.92 -10.96
C SER A 104 -0.58 9.78 -11.77
N SER A 105 0.29 9.19 -12.59
CA SER A 105 1.28 9.88 -13.42
C SER A 105 2.30 10.75 -12.66
N LEU A 106 2.52 10.45 -11.37
CA LEU A 106 3.50 11.11 -10.51
C LEU A 106 4.87 10.41 -10.52
N LEU A 107 4.92 9.17 -11.01
CA LEU A 107 6.13 8.37 -11.14
C LEU A 107 6.18 7.66 -12.50
N PRO A 108 7.31 7.66 -13.21
CA PRO A 108 7.43 6.87 -14.44
C PRO A 108 7.34 5.36 -14.13
N ARG A 109 6.55 4.62 -14.91
CA ARG A 109 6.47 3.15 -14.81
C ARG A 109 7.84 2.47 -14.84
N SER A 110 8.73 2.92 -15.72
CA SER A 110 10.07 2.33 -15.84
C SER A 110 10.87 2.41 -14.53
N TYR A 111 10.72 3.49 -13.76
CA TYR A 111 11.35 3.61 -12.45
C TYR A 111 10.83 2.54 -11.48
N ALA A 112 9.52 2.33 -11.45
CA ALA A 112 8.90 1.33 -10.59
C ALA A 112 9.33 -0.09 -10.98
N ILE A 113 9.38 -0.40 -12.28
CA ILE A 113 9.87 -1.69 -12.79
C ILE A 113 11.34 -1.91 -12.41
N ASP A 114 12.22 -0.92 -12.59
CA ASP A 114 13.64 -1.03 -12.20
C ASP A 114 13.78 -1.27 -10.69
N TYR A 115 12.99 -0.55 -9.89
CA TYR A 115 13.01 -0.70 -8.45
C TYR A 115 12.47 -2.07 -8.01
N PHE A 116 11.36 -2.54 -8.56
CA PHE A 116 10.83 -3.89 -8.28
C PHE A 116 11.81 -4.97 -8.72
N GLY A 117 12.48 -4.81 -9.86
CA GLY A 117 13.60 -5.65 -10.28
C GLY A 117 14.71 -5.71 -9.20
N SER A 118 15.03 -4.58 -8.57
CA SER A 118 16.01 -4.57 -7.46
C SER A 118 15.54 -5.31 -6.20
N LEU A 119 14.21 -5.39 -5.95
CA LEU A 119 13.64 -6.18 -4.85
C LEU A 119 13.85 -7.68 -5.09
N PHE A 120 13.56 -8.17 -6.31
CA PHE A 120 13.86 -9.56 -6.69
C PHE A 120 15.35 -9.90 -6.55
N ASN A 121 16.22 -8.94 -6.84
CA ASN A 121 17.67 -9.12 -6.91
C ASN A 121 18.41 -8.82 -5.58
N GLY A 122 17.75 -9.03 -4.44
CA GLY A 122 18.41 -9.13 -3.13
C GLY A 122 18.11 -8.02 -2.13
N LYS A 123 17.24 -7.07 -2.47
CA LYS A 123 16.74 -6.09 -1.48
C LYS A 123 15.55 -6.59 -0.67
N LEU A 124 14.78 -7.54 -1.19
CA LEU A 124 13.74 -8.22 -0.43
C LEU A 124 14.32 -9.50 0.19
N GLU A 125 14.09 -9.70 1.48
CA GLU A 125 14.53 -10.92 2.16
C GLU A 125 13.93 -12.16 1.49
N ARG A 126 14.76 -13.18 1.25
CA ARG A 126 14.37 -14.45 0.62
C ARG A 126 13.67 -15.38 1.62
N CYS A 127 12.61 -14.86 2.24
CA CYS A 127 11.71 -15.57 3.15
C CYS A 127 10.25 -15.35 2.65
N PRO A 128 9.44 -16.42 2.50
CA PRO A 128 8.04 -16.27 2.10
C PRO A 128 7.30 -15.32 3.06
N SER A 129 6.57 -14.36 2.50
CA SER A 129 5.75 -13.39 3.25
C SER A 129 4.79 -12.68 2.30
N PHE A 130 3.77 -12.03 2.84
CA PHE A 130 2.83 -11.22 2.05
C PHE A 130 3.53 -10.14 1.20
N ALA A 131 4.73 -9.69 1.61
CA ALA A 131 5.52 -8.76 0.82
C ALA A 131 5.99 -9.33 -0.53
N TRP A 132 6.17 -10.65 -0.66
CA TRP A 132 6.42 -11.30 -1.95
C TRP A 132 5.15 -11.40 -2.79
N ASP A 133 4.04 -11.80 -2.17
CA ASP A 133 2.74 -11.92 -2.83
C ASP A 133 2.30 -10.58 -3.43
N ASN A 134 2.39 -9.53 -2.62
CA ASN A 134 2.05 -8.17 -3.03
C ASN A 134 3.06 -7.60 -4.05
N LEU A 135 4.33 -8.05 -4.05
CA LEU A 135 5.28 -7.65 -5.09
C LEU A 135 4.86 -8.20 -6.45
N ILE A 136 4.39 -9.45 -6.53
CA ILE A 136 3.87 -10.01 -7.77
C ILE A 136 2.61 -9.26 -8.21
N SER A 137 1.67 -8.99 -7.29
CA SER A 137 0.48 -8.19 -7.60
C SER A 137 0.87 -6.81 -8.13
N SER A 138 1.79 -6.11 -7.46
CA SER A 138 2.25 -4.78 -7.87
C SER A 138 2.94 -4.79 -9.24
N CYS A 139 3.68 -5.86 -9.57
CA CYS A 139 4.23 -6.05 -10.91
C CYS A 139 3.13 -6.28 -11.94
N CYS A 140 2.10 -7.06 -11.59
CA CYS A 140 0.94 -7.30 -12.44
C CYS A 140 0.16 -6.01 -12.73
N ASP A 141 -0.09 -5.17 -11.73
CA ASP A 141 -0.75 -3.87 -11.90
C ASP A 141 0.01 -2.94 -12.87
N LEU A 142 1.33 -3.06 -12.89
CA LEU A 142 2.21 -2.32 -13.80
C LEU A 142 2.46 -3.04 -15.12
N TYR A 143 1.81 -4.18 -15.38
CA TYR A 143 2.10 -5.10 -16.50
C TYR A 143 3.55 -5.63 -16.45
N PRO A 144 3.80 -6.92 -16.17
CA PRO A 144 5.10 -7.37 -15.65
C PRO A 144 6.09 -7.92 -16.70
N ASP A 145 5.96 -7.55 -17.98
CA ASP A 145 6.70 -8.19 -19.08
C ASP A 145 8.23 -8.13 -18.93
N GLU A 146 8.77 -7.06 -18.34
CA GLU A 146 10.21 -6.94 -18.11
C GLU A 146 10.74 -7.80 -16.95
N LEU A 147 9.87 -8.25 -16.03
CA LEU A 147 10.24 -8.96 -14.79
C LEU A 147 9.81 -10.44 -14.79
N LEU A 148 9.41 -10.98 -15.95
CA LEU A 148 8.83 -12.32 -16.04
C LEU A 148 9.81 -13.43 -15.59
N LEU A 149 11.11 -13.26 -15.83
CA LEU A 149 12.12 -14.23 -15.42
C LEU A 149 12.24 -14.30 -13.90
N GLU A 150 12.30 -13.14 -13.25
CA GLU A 150 12.34 -12.99 -11.80
C GLU A 150 11.07 -13.54 -11.15
N ILE A 151 9.90 -13.19 -11.69
CA ILE A 151 8.60 -13.69 -11.21
C ILE A 151 8.56 -15.22 -11.27
N HIS A 152 8.91 -15.81 -12.41
CA HIS A 152 8.94 -17.26 -12.55
C HIS A 152 9.93 -17.92 -11.58
N GLN A 153 11.07 -17.28 -11.30
CA GLN A 153 12.05 -17.79 -10.35
C GLN A 153 11.52 -17.82 -8.91
N VAL A 154 10.82 -16.76 -8.46
CA VAL A 154 10.30 -16.73 -7.08
C VAL A 154 9.13 -17.70 -6.85
N PHE A 155 8.32 -17.99 -7.89
CA PHE A 155 7.34 -19.08 -7.83
C PHE A 155 8.03 -20.44 -7.67
N LYS A 156 9.13 -20.70 -8.40
CA LYS A 156 9.91 -21.95 -8.25
C LYS A 156 10.53 -22.11 -6.88
N GLU A 157 10.90 -21.01 -6.24
CA GLU A 157 11.47 -20.99 -4.89
C GLU A 157 10.40 -21.10 -3.78
N ASN A 158 9.11 -21.13 -4.13
CA ASN A 158 7.99 -21.11 -3.18
C ASN A 158 8.02 -19.90 -2.24
N LEU A 159 8.44 -18.73 -2.75
CA LEU A 159 8.43 -17.48 -2.00
C LEU A 159 7.06 -16.77 -2.02
N VAL A 160 6.16 -17.20 -2.91
CA VAL A 160 4.84 -16.60 -3.15
C VAL A 160 3.77 -17.62 -2.79
N ASP A 161 2.71 -17.18 -2.11
CA ASP A 161 1.50 -17.95 -1.87
C ASP A 161 0.63 -17.97 -3.14
N PRO A 162 0.50 -19.12 -3.83
CA PRO A 162 -0.30 -19.22 -5.04
C PRO A 162 -1.80 -19.07 -4.82
N THR A 163 -2.27 -19.06 -3.57
CA THR A 163 -3.68 -18.80 -3.25
C THR A 163 -4.01 -17.31 -3.24
N PHE A 164 -3.01 -16.45 -3.03
CA PHE A 164 -3.15 -15.00 -3.17
C PHE A 164 -3.00 -14.58 -4.63
N ILE A 165 -1.94 -15.04 -5.29
CA ILE A 165 -1.69 -14.79 -6.71
C ILE A 165 -0.97 -15.96 -7.35
N SER A 166 -1.60 -16.54 -8.37
CA SER A 166 -1.04 -17.68 -9.10
C SER A 166 -0.19 -17.23 -10.29
N PHE A 167 0.68 -18.12 -10.77
CA PHE A 167 1.41 -17.85 -12.01
C PHE A 167 0.47 -17.82 -13.23
N GLU A 168 -0.69 -18.48 -13.16
CA GLU A 168 -1.75 -18.39 -14.15
C GLU A 168 -2.36 -16.99 -14.22
N ASP A 169 -2.53 -16.30 -13.09
CA ASP A 169 -3.00 -14.91 -13.04
C ASP A 169 -2.00 -13.98 -13.75
N VAL A 170 -0.70 -14.17 -13.49
CA VAL A 170 0.37 -13.43 -14.19
C VAL A 170 0.28 -13.62 -15.71
N LYS A 171 0.10 -14.87 -16.16
CA LYS A 171 -0.08 -15.16 -17.61
C LYS A 171 -1.35 -14.53 -18.16
N ALA A 172 -2.43 -14.51 -17.39
CA ALA A 172 -3.68 -13.88 -17.82
C ALA A 172 -3.48 -12.39 -18.09
N ILE A 173 -2.77 -11.67 -17.20
CA ILE A 173 -2.40 -10.26 -17.41
C ILE A 173 -1.54 -10.09 -18.66
N LEU A 174 -0.52 -10.94 -18.86
CA LEU A 174 0.36 -10.86 -20.04
C LEU A 174 -0.34 -11.17 -21.37
N ASN A 175 -1.48 -11.86 -21.34
CA ASN A 175 -2.31 -12.07 -22.53
C ASN A 175 -3.19 -10.86 -22.88
N GLU A 176 -3.28 -9.87 -22.01
CA GLU A 176 -3.95 -8.61 -22.29
C GLU A 176 -3.06 -7.67 -23.11
N LYS A 177 -3.68 -6.67 -23.74
CA LYS A 177 -2.95 -5.56 -24.35
C LYS A 177 -2.39 -4.64 -23.27
N LYS A 178 -1.06 -4.49 -23.23
CA LYS A 178 -0.34 -3.64 -22.27
C LYS A 178 -0.94 -2.23 -22.16
N GLU A 179 -1.26 -1.60 -23.28
CA GLU A 179 -1.84 -0.25 -23.30
C GLU A 179 -3.21 -0.20 -22.66
N SER A 180 -4.05 -1.22 -22.88
CA SER A 180 -5.38 -1.30 -22.28
C SER A 180 -5.32 -1.57 -20.78
N HIS A 181 -4.34 -2.39 -20.34
CA HIS A 181 -4.11 -2.66 -18.93
C HIS A 181 -3.68 -1.39 -18.19
N LEU A 182 -2.64 -0.72 -18.70
CA LEU A 182 -2.12 0.53 -18.11
C LEU A 182 -3.15 1.67 -18.18
N PHE A 183 -3.97 1.73 -19.23
CA PHE A 183 -5.08 2.68 -19.28
C PHE A 183 -6.04 2.50 -18.11
N ARG A 184 -6.40 1.25 -17.75
CA ARG A 184 -7.26 1.01 -16.58
C ARG A 184 -6.59 1.42 -15.28
N LEU A 185 -5.32 1.11 -15.09
CA LEU A 185 -4.55 1.58 -13.93
C LEU A 185 -4.66 3.11 -13.79
N HIS A 186 -4.48 3.85 -14.89
CA HIS A 186 -4.61 5.31 -14.88
C HIS A 186 -6.03 5.82 -14.56
N GLN A 187 -7.07 5.02 -14.82
CA GLN A 187 -8.45 5.37 -14.49
C GLN A 187 -8.81 5.06 -13.03
N THR A 188 -8.16 4.08 -12.42
CA THR A 188 -8.50 3.59 -11.07
C THR A 188 -7.52 4.03 -9.98
N ALA A 189 -6.33 4.52 -10.34
CA ALA A 189 -5.34 4.98 -9.39
C ALA A 189 -5.73 6.34 -8.81
N GLU A 190 -6.32 6.30 -7.62
CA GLU A 190 -6.81 7.48 -6.91
C GLU A 190 -5.97 7.75 -5.66
N LEU A 191 -5.58 9.01 -5.51
CA LEU A 191 -5.08 9.52 -4.24
C LEU A 191 -6.26 9.82 -3.30
N ILE A 192 -5.99 10.23 -2.07
CA ILE A 192 -7.06 10.66 -1.15
C ILE A 192 -7.48 12.09 -1.54
N ASP A 193 -8.58 12.28 -2.27
CA ASP A 193 -9.02 13.63 -2.69
C ASP A 193 -10.26 14.13 -1.95
N ASP A 194 -11.09 13.22 -1.43
CA ASP A 194 -12.31 13.55 -0.70
C ASP A 194 -12.42 12.73 0.59
N THR A 195 -11.88 13.30 1.66
CA THR A 195 -11.92 12.69 3.00
C THR A 195 -13.34 12.44 3.49
N VAL A 196 -14.34 13.25 3.11
CA VAL A 196 -15.72 13.06 3.56
C VAL A 196 -16.27 11.77 2.96
N THR A 197 -16.11 11.59 1.65
CA THR A 197 -16.51 10.35 0.97
C THR A 197 -15.79 9.12 1.54
N GLU A 198 -14.49 9.22 1.86
CA GLU A 198 -13.77 8.11 2.50
C GLU A 198 -14.34 7.79 3.89
N MET A 199 -14.67 8.80 4.67
CA MET A 199 -15.23 8.64 6.03
C MET A 199 -16.67 8.17 6.05
N GLU A 200 -17.47 8.49 5.03
CA GLU A 200 -18.86 8.00 4.93
C GLU A 200 -18.92 6.48 4.84
N LYS A 201 -17.88 5.83 4.28
CA LYS A 201 -17.77 4.36 4.23
C LYS A 201 -17.67 3.73 5.62
N TRP A 202 -17.23 4.50 6.62
CA TRP A 202 -16.98 4.04 7.98
C TRP A 202 -18.17 4.26 8.91
N LEU A 203 -19.11 5.11 8.51
CA LEU A 203 -20.31 5.33 9.29
C LEU A 203 -21.17 4.06 9.21
N PRO A 204 -21.61 3.49 10.34
CA PRO A 204 -22.60 2.44 10.30
C PRO A 204 -23.81 2.97 9.53
N SER A 205 -24.37 2.13 8.65
CA SER A 205 -25.54 2.50 7.84
C SER A 205 -26.58 3.06 8.79
N SER A 206 -26.88 4.36 8.65
CA SER A 206 -27.86 5.00 9.52
C SER A 206 -29.15 4.18 9.44
N PRO A 207 -29.76 3.77 10.57
CA PRO A 207 -31.06 3.11 10.50
C PRO A 207 -31.98 4.06 9.75
N SER A 208 -32.59 3.54 8.69
CA SER A 208 -33.63 4.25 7.94
C SER A 208 -34.61 4.82 8.95
N ILE A 209 -34.60 6.14 9.14
CA ILE A 209 -35.59 6.80 9.95
C ILE A 209 -36.91 6.52 9.24
N LEU A 210 -37.70 5.62 9.82
CA LEU A 210 -39.03 5.28 9.37
C LEU A 210 -39.80 6.60 9.23
N SER A 211 -40.26 6.85 8.01
CA SER A 211 -41.29 7.83 7.74
C SER A 211 -42.59 7.35 8.38
N ASP A 212 -42.93 7.91 9.54
CA ASP A 212 -44.29 7.89 10.09
C ASP A 212 -45.18 8.92 9.39
#